data_AF-A0A7V8X4E9-F1
#
_entry.id   AF-A0A7V8X4E9-F1
#
_cell.length_a   1.000
_cell.length_b   1.000
_cell.length_c   1.000
_cell.angle_alpha   90.00
_cell.angle_beta   90.00
_cell.angle_gamma   90.00
#
_symmetry.space_group_name_H-M   'P 1'
#
loop_
_entity.id
_entity.type
_entity.pdbx_description
1 polymer ?
#
loop_
_entity_poly.entity_id
_entity_poly.type
_entity_poly.pdbx_seq_one_letter_code
_entity_poly.pdbx_strand_id
1 'polypeptide(L)'
;MAKGAQDQKTRESPRPTPLGAWVRSVRTGQALSQRGLADRAGLSRSYLCDIERGRGSQPSMETLDKLSAALGLSRNELLRAAGMIEGGLDERHTSDERRLLAVFRDLDNGGRTQVMRFARFVHAEEHTWVQPGLGDDGAQAPPMTVQSGPTLFDLDSD
;
A
#
# COMPACT_ATOMS: atom_id res chain seq x y z
N MET A 1 -28.40 26.69 44.26
CA MET A 1 -29.36 25.81 43.58
C MET A 1 -29.12 25.88 42.08
N ALA A 2 -29.03 24.71 41.42
CA ALA A 2 -29.10 24.34 39.99
C ALA A 2 -28.90 25.43 38.90
N LYS A 3 -28.22 25.17 37.78
CA LYS A 3 -28.33 23.98 36.94
C LYS A 3 -27.20 23.96 35.90
N GLY A 4 -26.60 22.79 35.69
CA GLY A 4 -25.55 22.57 34.69
C GLY A 4 -26.04 22.85 33.27
N ALA A 5 -25.23 23.62 32.54
CA ALA A 5 -25.34 23.75 31.09
C ALA A 5 -24.65 22.54 30.46
N GLN A 6 -25.45 21.82 29.69
CA GLN A 6 -25.15 20.50 29.15
C GLN A 6 -24.13 20.61 28.01
N ASP A 7 -23.00 19.92 28.16
CA ASP A 7 -22.14 19.47 27.06
C ASP A 7 -22.94 18.51 26.17
N GLN A 8 -23.68 19.08 25.22
CA GLN A 8 -24.26 18.32 24.13
C GLN A 8 -23.20 18.12 23.05
N LYS A 9 -22.19 17.30 23.34
CA LYS A 9 -21.30 16.76 22.32
C LYS A 9 -22.14 15.78 21.50
N THR A 10 -22.65 16.25 20.37
CA THR A 10 -23.42 15.48 19.38
C THR A 10 -22.79 14.10 19.23
N ARG A 11 -23.49 13.06 19.66
CA ARG A 11 -23.10 11.66 19.45
C ARG A 11 -23.33 11.33 17.98
N GLU A 12 -22.58 11.96 17.08
CA GLU A 12 -22.49 11.48 15.71
C GLU A 12 -21.90 10.08 15.77
N SER A 13 -22.75 9.09 15.50
CA SER A 13 -22.31 7.71 15.38
C SER A 13 -21.33 7.67 14.21
N PRO A 14 -20.06 7.26 14.43
CA PRO A 14 -19.07 7.32 13.37
C PRO A 14 -19.55 6.47 12.20
N ARG A 15 -19.65 7.08 11.02
CA ARG A 15 -19.95 6.34 9.80
C ARG A 15 -18.72 5.49 9.47
N PRO A 16 -18.89 4.25 8.97
CA PRO A 16 -17.76 3.45 8.53
C PRO A 16 -16.93 4.24 7.52
N THR A 17 -15.63 4.39 7.77
CA THR A 17 -14.73 4.98 6.78
C THR A 17 -14.62 4.04 5.57
N PRO A 18 -14.29 4.54 4.37
CA PRO A 18 -14.04 3.70 3.19
C PRO A 18 -13.06 2.55 3.50
N LEU A 19 -11.99 2.87 4.23
CA LEU A 19 -11.04 1.89 4.77
C LEU A 19 -11.72 0.82 5.63
N GLY A 20 -12.47 1.23 6.66
CA GLY A 20 -13.11 0.31 7.59
C GLY A 20 -14.13 -0.61 6.92
N ALA A 21 -14.92 -0.06 5.99
CA ALA A 21 -15.87 -0.83 5.20
C ALA A 21 -15.16 -1.86 4.30
N TRP A 22 -14.06 -1.48 3.66
CA TRP A 22 -13.29 -2.38 2.81
C TRP A 22 -12.54 -3.46 3.59
N VAL A 23 -11.88 -3.12 4.70
CA VAL A 23 -11.23 -4.12 5.57
C VAL A 23 -12.25 -5.16 6.02
N ARG A 24 -13.46 -4.71 6.39
CA ARG A 24 -14.55 -5.60 6.75
C ARG A 24 -14.98 -6.49 5.57
N SER A 25 -15.13 -5.94 4.37
CA SER A 25 -15.60 -6.70 3.20
C SER A 25 -14.61 -7.80 2.81
N VAL A 26 -13.31 -7.47 2.70
CA VAL A 26 -12.24 -8.43 2.39
C VAL A 26 -12.17 -9.52 3.46
N ARG A 27 -12.17 -9.13 4.75
CA ARG A 27 -12.16 -10.09 5.86
C ARG A 27 -13.32 -11.07 5.77
N THR A 28 -14.54 -10.58 5.54
CA THR A 28 -15.72 -11.45 5.42
C THR A 28 -15.68 -12.32 4.17
N GLY A 29 -15.14 -11.82 3.06
CA GLY A 29 -14.92 -12.60 1.84
C GLY A 29 -13.94 -13.76 2.03
N GLN A 30 -12.95 -13.59 2.92
CA GLN A 30 -12.03 -14.66 3.34
C GLN A 30 -12.55 -15.53 4.49
N ALA A 31 -13.83 -15.39 4.87
CA ALA A 31 -14.44 -16.09 6.02
C ALA A 31 -13.70 -15.91 7.36
N LEU A 32 -12.97 -14.80 7.53
CA LEU A 32 -12.22 -14.51 8.74
C LEU A 32 -13.12 -13.83 9.78
N SER A 33 -12.99 -14.24 11.05
CA SER A 33 -13.58 -13.49 12.16
C SER A 33 -12.73 -12.24 12.48
N GLN A 34 -13.32 -11.24 13.15
CA GLN A 34 -12.54 -10.09 13.63
C GLN A 34 -11.37 -10.53 14.51
N ARG A 35 -11.56 -11.55 15.36
CA ARG A 35 -10.46 -12.07 16.17
C ARG A 35 -9.39 -12.73 15.29
N GLY A 36 -9.80 -13.53 14.31
CA GLY A 36 -8.87 -14.19 13.38
C GLY A 36 -8.01 -13.20 12.58
N LEU A 37 -8.59 -12.12 12.06
CA LEU A 37 -7.79 -11.09 11.38
C LEU A 37 -6.90 -10.32 12.36
N ALA A 38 -7.41 -9.95 13.53
CA ALA A 38 -6.64 -9.23 14.53
C ALA A 38 -5.40 -10.04 14.98
N ASP A 39 -5.58 -11.34 15.24
CA ASP A 39 -4.51 -12.24 15.64
C ASP A 39 -3.44 -12.36 14.52
N ARG A 40 -3.87 -12.46 13.25
CA ARG A 40 -2.95 -12.48 12.09
C ARG A 40 -2.18 -11.17 11.92
N ALA A 41 -2.84 -10.03 12.16
CA ALA A 41 -2.23 -8.71 12.03
C ALA A 41 -1.41 -8.29 13.26
N GLY A 42 -1.41 -9.07 14.35
CA GLY A 42 -0.79 -8.67 15.61
C GLY A 42 -1.46 -7.44 16.23
N LEU A 43 -2.77 -7.27 16.02
CA LEU A 43 -3.58 -6.16 16.53
C LEU A 43 -4.54 -6.65 17.61
N SER A 44 -5.05 -5.73 18.43
CA SER A 44 -6.14 -6.07 19.34
C SER A 44 -7.46 -6.18 18.58
N ARG A 45 -8.31 -7.15 18.96
CA ARG A 45 -9.67 -7.27 18.41
C ARG A 45 -10.46 -5.97 18.54
N SER A 46 -10.34 -5.28 19.68
CA SER A 46 -11.06 -4.02 19.92
C SER A 46 -10.63 -2.95 18.92
N TYR A 47 -9.32 -2.84 18.68
CA TYR A 47 -8.79 -1.87 17.73
C TYR A 47 -9.25 -2.16 16.30
N LEU A 48 -9.19 -3.42 15.84
CA LEU A 48 -9.76 -3.80 14.54
C LEU A 48 -11.27 -3.48 14.44
N CYS A 49 -12.01 -3.73 15.53
CA CYS A 49 -13.43 -3.42 15.63
C CYS A 49 -13.73 -1.92 15.51
N ASP A 50 -12.84 -1.06 16.01
CA ASP A 50 -12.94 0.39 15.87
C ASP A 50 -12.57 0.84 14.46
N ILE A 51 -11.50 0.27 13.86
CA ILE A 51 -11.12 0.50 12.46
C ILE A 51 -12.29 0.18 11.51
N GLU A 52 -12.88 -1.01 11.60
CA GLU A 52 -13.99 -1.44 10.73
C GLU A 52 -15.24 -0.56 10.84
N ARG A 53 -15.38 0.16 11.95
CA ARG A 53 -16.51 1.05 12.21
C ARG A 53 -16.16 2.52 12.03
N GLY A 54 -14.94 2.84 11.59
CA GLY A 54 -14.49 4.22 11.43
C GLY A 54 -14.43 4.99 12.74
N ARG A 55 -14.18 4.30 13.86
CA ARG A 55 -14.09 4.92 15.19
C ARG A 55 -12.64 5.14 15.59
N GLY A 56 -12.39 6.29 16.21
CA GLY A 56 -11.06 6.63 16.74
C GLY A 56 -10.17 7.33 15.72
N SER A 57 -8.88 7.45 16.07
CA SER A 57 -7.88 8.08 15.23
C SER A 57 -7.57 7.25 13.99
N GLN A 58 -7.16 7.92 12.92
CA GLN A 58 -6.67 7.29 11.69
C GLN A 58 -5.57 6.26 12.03
N PRO A 59 -5.63 5.02 11.51
CA PRO A 59 -4.59 4.02 11.75
C PRO A 59 -3.23 4.51 11.28
N SER A 60 -2.17 4.16 12.00
CA SER A 60 -0.81 4.45 11.56
C SER A 60 -0.45 3.68 10.30
N MET A 61 0.56 4.15 9.55
CA MET A 61 1.09 3.41 8.40
C MET A 61 1.48 1.98 8.76
N GLU A 62 2.17 1.78 9.89
CA GLU A 62 2.53 0.45 10.38
C GLU A 62 1.30 -0.46 10.61
N THR A 63 0.18 0.10 11.06
CA THR A 63 -1.08 -0.65 11.23
C THR A 63 -1.66 -1.05 9.89
N LEU A 64 -1.64 -0.16 8.91
CA LEU A 64 -2.08 -0.45 7.54
C LEU A 64 -1.21 -1.55 6.91
N ASP A 65 0.07 -1.60 7.24
CA ASP A 65 1.02 -2.62 6.76
C ASP A 65 0.70 -3.99 7.32
N LYS A 66 0.49 -4.05 8.64
CA LYS A 66 0.07 -5.27 9.33
C LYS A 66 -1.25 -5.80 8.78
N LEU A 67 -2.22 -4.92 8.53
CA LEU A 67 -3.52 -5.30 7.97
C LEU A 67 -3.41 -5.82 6.54
N SER A 68 -2.69 -5.11 5.67
CA SER A 68 -2.49 -5.53 4.28
C SER A 68 -1.77 -6.88 4.20
N ALA A 69 -0.68 -7.06 4.97
CA ALA A 69 0.01 -8.34 5.08
C ALA A 69 -0.90 -9.47 5.60
N ALA A 70 -1.70 -9.22 6.65
CA ALA A 70 -2.61 -10.22 7.22
C ALA A 70 -3.78 -10.61 6.30
N LEU A 71 -4.16 -9.71 5.39
CA LEU A 71 -5.17 -9.94 4.35
C LEU A 71 -4.56 -10.54 3.07
N GLY A 72 -3.23 -10.63 2.96
CA GLY A 72 -2.54 -11.10 1.76
C GLY A 72 -2.59 -10.12 0.60
N LEU A 73 -2.70 -8.82 0.89
CA LEU A 73 -2.83 -7.75 -0.09
C LEU A 73 -1.64 -6.79 0.02
N SER A 74 -1.42 -6.00 -1.03
CA SER A 74 -0.43 -4.91 -1.00
C SER A 74 -0.93 -3.72 -0.18
N ARG A 75 0.01 -2.95 0.38
CA ARG A 75 -0.29 -1.67 1.05
C ARG A 75 -1.03 -0.71 0.12
N ASN A 76 -0.66 -0.69 -1.16
CA ASN A 76 -1.28 0.17 -2.17
C ASN A 76 -2.76 -0.16 -2.39
N GLU A 77 -3.13 -1.45 -2.42
CA GLU A 77 -4.55 -1.85 -2.50
C GLU A 77 -5.34 -1.34 -1.31
N LEU A 78 -4.77 -1.44 -0.11
CA LEU A 78 -5.42 -0.98 1.12
C LEU A 78 -5.54 0.54 1.17
N LEU A 79 -4.50 1.27 0.78
CA LEU A 79 -4.49 2.74 0.73
C LEU A 79 -5.44 3.30 -0.35
N ARG A 80 -5.55 2.61 -1.51
CA ARG A 80 -6.53 2.93 -2.56
C ARG A 80 -7.96 2.72 -2.06
N ALA A 81 -8.23 1.59 -1.40
CA ALA A 81 -9.53 1.33 -0.81
C ALA A 81 -9.90 2.32 0.31
N ALA A 82 -8.90 2.86 1.00
CA ALA A 82 -9.08 3.92 1.97
C ALA A 82 -9.38 5.30 1.34
N GLY A 83 -9.29 5.43 0.02
CA GLY A 83 -9.42 6.70 -0.70
C GLY A 83 -8.27 7.68 -0.40
N MET A 84 -7.13 7.17 0.09
CA MET A 84 -5.97 8.00 0.47
C MET A 84 -5.01 8.26 -0.69
N ILE A 85 -5.10 7.46 -1.75
CA ILE A 85 -4.36 7.64 -3.01
C ILE A 85 -5.33 7.44 -4.16
N GLU A 86 -5.33 8.38 -5.09
CA GLU A 86 -6.04 8.24 -6.35
C GLU A 86 -5.38 7.19 -7.25
N GLY A 87 -6.21 6.53 -8.05
CA GLY A 87 -5.87 5.40 -8.91
C GLY A 87 -6.49 4.12 -8.37
N GLY A 88 -7.80 3.94 -8.53
CA GLY A 88 -8.34 2.59 -8.42
C GLY A 88 -7.64 1.67 -9.42
N LEU A 89 -7.64 0.37 -9.18
CA LEU A 89 -7.87 -0.57 -10.28
C LEU A 89 -9.32 -0.30 -10.78
N ASP A 90 -9.52 0.89 -11.34
CA ASP A 90 -10.80 1.37 -11.86
C ASP A 90 -11.05 0.59 -13.15
N GLU A 91 -11.85 -0.48 -13.07
CA GLU A 91 -12.80 -0.99 -14.07
C GLU A 91 -12.38 -1.07 -15.56
N ARG A 92 -11.09 -0.91 -15.82
CA ARG A 92 -10.42 -0.92 -17.10
C ARG A 92 -9.05 -1.49 -16.79
N HIS A 93 -8.91 -2.80 -16.88
CA HIS A 93 -7.66 -3.30 -17.43
C HIS A 93 -7.53 -2.53 -18.76
N THR A 94 -6.66 -1.51 -18.79
CA THR A 94 -6.46 -0.71 -20.00
C THR A 94 -6.19 -1.67 -21.13
N SER A 95 -6.59 -1.35 -22.37
CA SER A 95 -6.26 -2.16 -23.55
C SER A 95 -4.78 -2.61 -23.53
N ASP A 96 -3.91 -1.78 -22.97
CA ASP A 96 -2.49 -2.00 -22.79
C ASP A 96 -2.14 -3.11 -21.79
N GLU A 97 -2.88 -3.29 -20.69
CA GLU A 97 -2.62 -4.37 -19.73
C GLU A 97 -2.97 -5.73 -20.34
N ARG A 98 -4.13 -5.82 -21.01
CA ARG A 98 -4.53 -7.05 -21.73
C ARG A 98 -3.54 -7.37 -22.84
N ARG A 99 -3.09 -6.35 -23.58
CA ARG A 99 -2.08 -6.48 -24.63
C ARG A 99 -0.74 -6.92 -24.07
N LEU A 100 -0.30 -6.34 -22.95
CA LEU A 100 0.96 -6.70 -22.28
C LEU A 100 0.92 -8.16 -21.81
N LEU A 101 -0.18 -8.60 -21.21
CA LEU A 101 -0.36 -9.98 -20.78
C LEU A 101 -0.39 -10.96 -21.95
N ALA A 102 -1.00 -10.58 -23.08
CA ALA A 102 -0.99 -11.39 -24.29
C ALA A 102 0.45 -11.56 -24.82
N VAL A 103 1.18 -10.44 -24.99
CA VAL A 103 2.57 -10.48 -25.44
C VAL A 103 3.45 -11.28 -24.48
N PHE A 104 3.33 -11.07 -23.18
CA PHE A 104 4.15 -11.76 -22.18
C PHE A 104 3.96 -13.28 -22.19
N ARG A 105 2.73 -13.76 -22.47
CA ARG A 105 2.44 -15.20 -22.58
C ARG A 105 3.13 -15.83 -23.79
N ASP A 106 3.27 -15.08 -24.88
CA ASP A 106 3.88 -15.57 -26.11
C ASP A 106 5.41 -15.50 -26.10
N LEU A 107 6.02 -14.81 -25.12
CA LEU A 107 7.47 -14.76 -24.94
C LEU A 107 8.05 -16.08 -24.40
N ASP A 108 9.29 -16.37 -24.81
CA ASP A 108 10.12 -17.41 -24.21
C ASP A 108 10.64 -17.02 -22.81
N ASN A 109 11.35 -17.94 -22.16
CA ASN A 109 11.86 -17.71 -20.80
C ASN A 109 12.86 -16.53 -20.72
N GLY A 110 13.62 -16.29 -21.80
CA GLY A 110 14.57 -15.18 -21.88
C GLY A 110 13.84 -13.84 -21.91
N GLY A 111 12.86 -13.69 -22.80
CA GLY A 111 12.04 -12.50 -22.94
C GLY A 111 11.24 -12.20 -21.68
N ARG A 112 10.62 -13.21 -21.05
CA ARG A 112 9.91 -13.03 -19.76
C ARG A 112 10.83 -12.53 -18.65
N THR A 113 12.07 -13.04 -18.59
CA THR A 113 13.06 -12.61 -17.59
C THR A 113 13.44 -11.14 -17.78
N GLN A 114 13.59 -10.69 -19.03
CA GLN A 114 13.89 -9.29 -19.35
C GLN A 114 12.73 -8.36 -18.96
N VAL A 115 11.49 -8.71 -19.32
CA VAL A 115 10.30 -7.94 -18.92
C VAL A 115 10.21 -7.84 -17.40
N MET A 116 10.43 -8.93 -16.67
CA MET A 116 10.40 -8.91 -15.20
C MET A 116 11.58 -8.15 -14.59
N ARG A 117 12.73 -8.07 -15.25
CA ARG A 117 13.85 -7.22 -14.82
C ARG A 117 13.48 -5.75 -15.00
N PHE A 118 12.93 -5.39 -16.16
CA PHE A 118 12.50 -4.02 -16.44
C PHE A 118 11.36 -3.56 -15.52
N ALA A 119 10.34 -4.40 -15.33
CA ALA A 119 9.23 -4.11 -14.41
C ALA A 119 9.74 -3.89 -12.98
N ARG A 120 10.70 -4.71 -12.52
CA ARG A 120 11.35 -4.50 -11.21
C ARG A 120 12.17 -3.22 -11.16
N PHE A 121 12.85 -2.87 -12.25
CA PHE A 121 13.62 -1.62 -12.35
C PHE A 121 12.71 -0.39 -12.27
N VAL A 122 11.67 -0.31 -13.10
CA VAL A 122 10.69 0.79 -13.10
C VAL A 122 10.04 0.92 -11.72
N HIS A 123 9.63 -0.20 -11.12
CA HIS A 123 9.06 -0.21 -9.78
C HIS A 123 10.09 0.23 -8.72
N ALA A 124 11.37 -0.12 -8.86
CA ALA A 124 12.41 0.34 -7.96
C ALA A 124 12.68 1.84 -8.12
N GLU A 125 12.68 2.39 -9.34
CA GLU A 125 12.86 3.84 -9.56
C GLU A 125 11.71 4.66 -8.97
N GLU A 126 10.46 4.21 -9.09
CA GLU A 126 9.31 4.84 -8.45
C GLU A 126 9.37 4.81 -6.91
N HIS A 127 10.01 3.80 -6.33
CA HIS A 127 10.13 3.62 -4.88
C HIS A 127 11.46 4.08 -4.28
N THR A 128 12.43 4.54 -5.09
CA THR A 128 13.78 4.95 -4.63
C THR A 128 13.83 6.41 -4.14
N TRP A 129 12.78 7.20 -4.34
CA TRP A 129 12.70 8.58 -3.83
C TRP A 129 11.81 8.70 -2.58
N VAL A 130 12.22 8.04 -1.50
CA VAL A 130 11.91 8.46 -0.12
C VAL A 130 13.24 8.77 0.54
N GLN A 131 13.46 10.05 0.84
CA GLN A 131 14.78 10.63 1.14
C GLN A 131 15.57 9.91 2.26
N PRO A 132 16.91 9.82 2.16
CA PRO A 132 17.75 9.60 3.33
C PRO A 132 17.67 10.85 4.22
N GLY A 133 16.80 10.79 5.24
CA GLY A 133 16.91 11.65 6.41
C GLY A 133 18.20 11.30 7.13
N LEU A 134 19.24 12.11 6.91
CA LEU A 134 20.50 12.07 7.62
C LEU A 134 20.25 12.47 9.09
N GLY A 135 20.09 11.46 9.94
CA GLY A 135 20.42 11.57 11.35
C GLY A 135 21.94 11.61 11.49
N ASP A 136 22.40 12.53 12.33
CA ASP A 136 23.74 12.69 12.87
C ASP A 136 24.51 11.37 13.04
N ASP A 137 25.59 11.19 12.28
CA ASP A 137 26.80 10.49 12.73
C ASP A 137 27.94 10.78 11.74
N GLY A 138 29.00 11.40 12.27
CA GLY A 138 30.19 11.83 11.54
C GLY A 138 31.05 10.69 10.99
N ALA A 139 30.59 10.05 9.92
CA ALA A 139 31.38 9.16 9.10
C ALA A 139 31.52 9.75 7.69
N GLN A 140 32.77 10.05 7.33
CA GLN A 140 33.20 10.61 6.06
C GLN A 140 32.53 9.89 4.88
N ALA A 141 31.71 10.62 4.11
CA ALA A 141 31.13 10.11 2.88
C ALA A 141 32.26 9.65 1.93
N PRO A 142 32.25 8.40 1.42
CA PRO A 142 33.17 8.01 0.38
C PRO A 142 32.90 8.88 -0.86
N PRO A 143 33.93 9.24 -1.65
CA PRO A 143 33.74 10.10 -2.82
C PRO A 143 32.74 9.43 -3.77
N MET A 144 31.68 10.17 -4.11
CA MET A 144 30.73 9.76 -5.13
C MET A 144 31.48 9.49 -6.43
N THR A 145 31.72 8.21 -6.70
CA THR A 145 32.04 7.81 -8.07
C THR A 145 30.70 7.82 -8.78
N VAL A 146 30.44 8.88 -9.54
CA VAL A 146 29.39 8.88 -10.56
C VAL A 146 29.83 7.85 -11.59
N GLN A 147 29.55 6.57 -11.31
CA GLN A 147 29.66 5.55 -12.31
C GLN A 147 28.37 5.64 -13.11
N SER A 148 28.41 6.44 -14.17
CA SER A 148 27.42 6.41 -15.23
C SER A 148 27.34 4.97 -15.73
N GLY A 149 26.35 4.23 -15.22
CA GLY A 149 25.97 2.93 -15.77
C GLY A 149 25.49 3.11 -17.21
N PRO A 150 25.49 2.04 -18.03
CA PRO A 150 25.19 2.14 -19.45
C PRO A 150 23.82 2.78 -19.62
N THR A 151 23.80 3.89 -20.35
CA THR A 151 22.54 4.54 -20.70
C THR A 151 21.88 3.70 -21.78
N LEU A 152 20.56 3.85 -21.93
CA LEU A 152 19.74 3.17 -22.96
C LEU A 152 20.31 3.27 -24.40
N PHE A 153 21.28 4.14 -24.64
CA PHE A 153 21.95 4.35 -25.93
C PHE A 153 23.21 3.51 -26.18
N ASP A 154 23.68 2.69 -25.22
CA ASP A 154 24.92 1.91 -25.36
C ASP A 154 24.73 0.48 -25.94
N LEU A 155 23.59 0.19 -26.58
CA LEU A 155 23.28 -1.13 -27.15
C LEU A 155 23.26 -1.19 -28.69
N ASP A 156 23.72 -0.15 -29.38
CA ASP A 156 23.97 -0.20 -30.82
C ASP A 156 25.44 0.08 -31.12
N SER A 157 26.24 -0.98 -31.16
CA SER A 157 27.46 -1.07 -31.98
C SER A 157 27.80 -2.55 -32.16
N ASP A 158 27.89 -2.95 -33.42
CA ASP A 158 28.27 -4.27 -33.96
C ASP A 158 29.42 -4.99 -33.22
#